data_AF-A0A7S3USB1-F1
#
_entry.id   AF-A0A7S3USB1-F1
#
_cell.length_a   1.000
_cell.length_b   1.000
_cell.length_c   1.000
_cell.angle_alpha   90.00
_cell.angle_beta   90.00
_cell.angle_gamma   90.00
#
_symmetry.space_group_name_H-M   'P 1'
#
loop_
_entity.id
_entity.type
_entity.pdbx_description
1 polymer ?
#
loop_
_entity_poly.entity_id
_entity_poly.type
_entity_poly.pdbx_seq_one_letter_code
_entity_poly.pdbx_strand_id
1 'polypeptide(L)'
;MEPQGEQPASESHMGSQQLPWRQKAYFDEMRTHSYGRQAYMNVVSIGDSPVEREALVRSSGHFANAIPKSVKLAEQPEPGVLQQELGTLAAHLSTLVGFVGPLDLQLGGMATT
;
A
#
# COMPACT_ATOMS: atom_id res chain seq x y z
N MET A 1 43.08 12.50 -30.88
CA MET A 1 42.52 11.15 -30.67
C MET A 1 43.08 10.63 -29.38
N GLU A 2 42.31 10.71 -28.29
CA GLU A 2 42.21 9.73 -27.20
C GLU A 2 40.84 9.97 -26.54
N PRO A 3 40.02 8.94 -26.34
CA PRO A 3 38.74 9.03 -25.64
C PRO A 3 38.95 8.68 -24.16
N GLN A 4 38.17 9.26 -23.24
CA GLN A 4 37.69 8.62 -22.01
C GLN A 4 37.09 9.65 -21.04
N GLY A 5 35.93 9.30 -20.51
CA GLY A 5 35.27 10.04 -19.44
C GLY A 5 33.76 9.89 -19.45
N GLU A 6 33.24 8.72 -19.84
CA GLU A 6 31.83 8.38 -19.66
C GLU A 6 31.59 8.26 -18.15
N GLN A 7 31.01 9.32 -17.56
CA GLN A 7 30.59 9.30 -16.16
C GLN A 7 29.44 8.30 -16.04
N PRO A 8 29.48 7.35 -15.09
CA PRO A 8 28.34 6.47 -14.86
C PRO A 8 27.15 7.31 -14.42
N ALA A 9 26.05 7.15 -15.16
CA ALA A 9 24.75 7.68 -14.81
C ALA A 9 24.47 7.32 -13.34
N SER A 10 24.25 8.35 -12.54
CA SER A 10 23.89 8.28 -11.14
C SER A 10 22.56 7.54 -11.00
N GLU A 11 22.63 6.22 -10.91
CA GLU A 11 21.52 5.38 -10.53
C GLU A 11 21.08 5.71 -9.11
N SER A 12 19.76 5.66 -8.93
CA SER A 12 19.05 5.51 -7.66
C SER A 12 18.95 6.75 -6.75
N HIS A 13 18.25 7.78 -7.26
CA HIS A 13 17.39 8.66 -6.44
C HIS A 13 15.89 8.51 -6.80
N MET A 14 15.47 7.42 -7.44
CA MET A 14 14.06 7.13 -7.76
C MET A 14 13.24 6.62 -6.56
N GLY A 15 13.50 7.12 -5.35
CA GLY A 15 12.83 6.68 -4.12
C GLY A 15 11.53 7.43 -3.77
N SER A 16 11.11 8.46 -4.51
CA SER A 16 10.07 9.36 -3.98
C SER A 16 9.28 10.16 -5.01
N GLN A 17 9.13 9.69 -6.25
CA GLN A 17 8.11 10.25 -7.14
C GLN A 17 6.89 9.34 -7.15
N GLN A 18 5.98 9.62 -6.21
CA GLN A 18 4.60 9.15 -6.25
C GLN A 18 4.05 9.38 -7.64
N LEU A 19 3.74 8.32 -8.37
CA LEU A 19 3.15 8.45 -9.69
C LEU A 19 1.73 9.03 -9.52
N PRO A 20 1.44 10.26 -9.98
CA PRO A 20 0.17 10.93 -9.72
C PRO A 20 -1.06 10.13 -10.20
N TRP A 21 -0.86 9.26 -11.19
CA TRP A 21 -1.91 8.40 -11.71
C TRP A 21 -2.40 7.35 -10.69
N ARG A 22 -1.55 6.84 -9.79
CA ARG A 22 -1.96 5.85 -8.78
C ARG A 22 -2.89 6.45 -7.75
N GLN A 23 -2.57 7.67 -7.29
CA GLN A 23 -3.44 8.43 -6.40
C GLN A 23 -4.79 8.75 -7.06
N LYS A 24 -4.75 9.17 -8.33
CA LYS A 24 -5.96 9.44 -9.11
C LYS A 24 -6.82 8.18 -9.27
N ALA A 25 -6.22 7.06 -9.67
CA ALA A 25 -6.93 5.79 -9.84
C ALA A 25 -7.59 5.35 -8.53
N TYR A 26 -6.86 5.46 -7.42
CA TYR A 26 -7.39 5.14 -6.09
C TYR A 26 -8.58 6.03 -5.70
N PHE A 27 -8.47 7.34 -5.96
CA PHE A 27 -9.53 8.30 -5.69
C PHE A 27 -10.79 8.04 -6.56
N ASP A 28 -10.60 7.72 -7.84
CA ASP A 28 -11.68 7.39 -8.76
C ASP A 28 -12.43 6.12 -8.33
N GLU A 29 -11.70 5.09 -7.88
CA GLU A 29 -12.26 3.84 -7.36
C GLU A 29 -13.05 4.08 -6.08
N MET A 30 -12.46 4.80 -5.12
CA MET A 30 -13.12 5.20 -3.88
C MET A 30 -14.41 5.94 -4.16
N ARG A 31 -14.42 6.93 -5.06
CA ARG A 31 -15.62 7.68 -5.41
C ARG A 31 -16.71 6.77 -5.98
N THR A 32 -16.36 5.82 -6.83
CA THR A 32 -17.30 4.85 -7.43
C THR A 32 -17.98 3.99 -6.37
N HIS A 33 -17.22 3.53 -5.36
CA HIS A 33 -17.75 2.63 -4.32
C HIS A 33 -18.32 3.34 -3.08
N SER A 34 -18.06 4.64 -2.94
CA SER A 34 -18.48 5.45 -1.79
C SER A 34 -19.70 6.32 -2.07
N TYR A 35 -20.09 6.51 -3.34
CA TYR A 35 -21.13 7.45 -3.70
C TYR A 35 -22.48 7.07 -3.05
N GLY A 36 -23.06 8.00 -2.27
CA GLY A 36 -24.34 7.82 -1.59
C GLY A 36 -24.29 7.00 -0.30
N ARG A 37 -23.12 6.50 0.14
CA ARG A 37 -22.99 5.78 1.42
C ARG A 37 -22.70 6.77 2.55
N GLN A 38 -23.64 6.89 3.48
CA GLN A 38 -23.48 7.66 4.73
C GLN A 38 -22.85 6.81 5.87
N ALA A 39 -22.70 5.50 5.68
CA ALA A 39 -22.12 4.60 6.68
C ALA A 39 -20.58 4.64 6.66
N TYR A 40 -19.94 4.33 7.78
CA TYR A 40 -18.49 4.12 7.84
C TYR A 40 -18.05 3.00 6.90
N MET A 41 -16.95 3.21 6.17
CA MET A 41 -16.41 2.26 5.20
C MET A 41 -14.98 1.93 5.52
N ASN A 42 -14.69 0.64 5.63
CA ASN A 42 -13.31 0.17 5.69
C ASN A 42 -12.69 0.29 4.30
N VAL A 43 -11.52 0.91 4.24
CA VAL A 43 -10.73 1.02 3.03
C VAL A 43 -9.43 0.28 3.29
N VAL A 44 -9.28 -0.89 2.69
CA VAL A 44 -8.13 -1.78 2.94
C VAL A 44 -7.19 -1.76 1.73
N SER A 45 -5.95 -1.36 1.94
CA SER A 45 -4.86 -1.53 0.98
C SER A 45 -4.03 -2.75 1.39
N ILE A 46 -3.80 -3.66 0.44
CA ILE A 46 -2.94 -4.83 0.61
C ILE A 46 -1.90 -4.75 -0.49
N GLY A 47 -0.62 -4.77 -0.13
CA GLY A 47 0.43 -4.74 -1.12
C GLY A 47 1.81 -4.61 -0.49
N ASP A 48 2.82 -4.62 -1.34
CA ASP A 48 4.23 -4.68 -0.97
C ASP A 48 4.92 -3.33 -1.14
N SER A 49 4.20 -2.25 -1.45
CA SER A 49 4.81 -0.93 -1.69
C SER A 49 4.55 0.04 -0.53
N PRO A 50 5.58 0.76 -0.04
CA PRO A 50 5.36 1.83 0.95
C PRO A 50 4.51 2.99 0.37
N VAL A 51 4.46 3.13 -0.96
CA VAL A 51 3.68 4.18 -1.65
C VAL A 51 2.18 3.89 -1.60
N GLU A 52 1.77 2.63 -1.51
CA GLU A 52 0.36 2.24 -1.43
C GLU A 52 -0.28 2.68 -0.12
N ARG A 53 0.45 2.54 0.99
CA ARG A 53 0.07 3.07 2.30
C ARG A 53 -0.16 4.57 2.23
N GLU A 54 0.75 5.31 1.62
CA GLU A 54 0.61 6.76 1.50
C GLU A 54 -0.58 7.16 0.62
N ALA A 55 -0.78 6.45 -0.50
CA ALA A 55 -1.94 6.66 -1.36
C ALA A 55 -3.26 6.40 -0.61
N LEU A 56 -3.33 5.35 0.21
CA LEU A 56 -4.47 5.06 1.09
C LEU A 56 -4.73 6.21 2.08
N VAL A 57 -3.70 6.67 2.80
CA VAL A 57 -3.85 7.74 3.80
C VAL A 57 -4.32 9.04 3.14
N ARG A 58 -3.70 9.44 2.02
CA ARG A 58 -4.06 10.69 1.32
C ARG A 58 -5.47 10.64 0.74
N SER A 59 -5.84 9.53 0.10
CA SER A 59 -7.15 9.38 -0.52
C SER A 59 -8.28 9.25 0.51
N SER A 60 -8.08 8.48 1.58
CA SER A 60 -9.07 8.31 2.66
C SER A 60 -9.33 9.60 3.43
N GLY A 61 -8.36 10.50 3.53
CA GLY A 61 -8.56 11.84 4.11
C GLY A 61 -9.63 12.69 3.39
N HIS A 62 -10.02 12.33 2.16
CA HIS A 62 -11.09 13.03 1.43
C HIS A 62 -12.50 12.52 1.79
N PHE A 63 -12.61 11.44 2.58
CA PHE A 63 -13.87 10.79 2.92
C PHE A 63 -14.03 10.74 4.45
N ALA A 64 -14.93 11.56 5.00
CA ALA A 64 -15.13 11.69 6.45
C ALA A 64 -15.58 10.38 7.14
N ASN A 65 -16.11 9.43 6.37
CA ASN A 65 -16.57 8.12 6.83
C ASN A 65 -15.61 6.97 6.47
N ALA A 66 -14.43 7.25 5.92
CA ALA A 66 -13.46 6.21 5.59
C ALA A 66 -12.59 5.83 6.80
N ILE A 67 -12.37 4.53 6.99
CA ILE A 67 -11.48 3.96 8.01
C ILE A 67 -10.33 3.26 7.24
N PRO A 68 -9.15 3.90 7.11
CA PRO A 68 -8.06 3.34 6.34
C PRO A 68 -7.33 2.22 7.08
N LYS A 69 -7.05 1.13 6.37
CA LYS A 69 -6.27 -0.01 6.88
C LYS A 69 -5.23 -0.44 5.85
N SER A 70 -3.95 -0.48 6.21
CA SER A 70 -2.88 -0.99 5.34
C SER A 70 -2.37 -2.34 5.83
N VAL A 71 -2.14 -3.25 4.89
CA VAL A 71 -1.43 -4.52 5.10
C VAL A 71 -0.24 -4.52 4.14
N LYS A 72 0.95 -4.38 4.70
CA LYS A 72 2.22 -4.47 4.00
C LYS A 72 2.64 -5.94 3.90
N LEU A 73 2.81 -6.43 2.68
CA LEU A 73 3.45 -7.70 2.37
C LEU A 73 4.96 -7.49 2.15
N ALA A 74 5.74 -8.57 2.20
CA ALA A 74 7.14 -8.52 1.79
C ALA A 74 7.27 -8.04 0.33
N GLU A 75 8.35 -7.33 0.01
CA GLU A 75 8.66 -6.89 -1.36
C GLU A 75 9.33 -8.03 -2.12
N GLN A 76 8.79 -8.37 -3.30
CA GLN A 76 9.26 -9.49 -4.14
C GLN A 76 9.52 -10.80 -3.36
N PRO A 77 8.54 -11.31 -2.59
CA PRO A 77 8.72 -12.52 -1.80
C PRO A 77 8.84 -13.75 -2.70
N GLU A 78 9.61 -14.73 -2.24
CA GLU A 78 9.55 -16.08 -2.80
C GLU A 78 8.10 -16.61 -2.73
N PRO A 79 7.63 -17.40 -3.72
CA PRO A 79 6.22 -17.82 -3.79
C PRO A 79 5.71 -18.49 -2.51
N GLY A 80 6.56 -19.27 -1.82
CA GLY A 80 6.21 -19.91 -0.56
C GLY A 80 5.99 -18.92 0.59
N VAL A 81 6.76 -17.82 0.62
CA VAL A 81 6.60 -16.74 1.60
C VAL A 81 5.31 -15.97 1.31
N LEU A 82 5.06 -15.61 0.06
CA LEU A 82 3.81 -14.96 -0.34
C LEU A 82 2.59 -15.81 0.05
N GLN A 83 2.65 -17.12 -0.19
CA GLN A 83 1.57 -18.03 0.16
C GLN A 83 1.31 -18.06 1.68
N GLN A 84 2.36 -18.01 2.51
CA GLN A 84 2.23 -17.94 3.96
C GLN A 84 1.63 -16.60 4.43
N GLU A 85 2.08 -15.48 3.85
CA GLU A 85 1.55 -14.16 4.17
C GLU A 85 0.07 -14.05 3.79
N LEU A 86 -0.30 -14.50 2.59
CA LEU A 86 -1.68 -14.53 2.13
C LEU A 86 -2.54 -15.47 2.99
N GLY A 87 -2.00 -16.62 3.39
CA GLY A 87 -2.68 -17.54 4.32
C GLY A 87 -2.95 -16.89 5.68
N THR A 88 -1.97 -16.16 6.22
CA THR A 88 -2.11 -15.40 7.47
C THR A 88 -3.15 -14.29 7.32
N LEU A 89 -3.08 -13.51 6.24
CA LEU A 89 -4.06 -12.48 5.95
C LEU A 89 -5.47 -13.05 5.83
N ALA A 90 -5.64 -14.16 5.12
CA ALA A 90 -6.93 -14.82 4.95
C ALA A 90 -7.54 -15.25 6.28
N ALA A 91 -6.73 -15.81 7.19
CA ALA A 91 -7.19 -16.22 8.52
C ALA A 91 -7.68 -15.03 9.38
N HIS A 92 -7.13 -13.84 9.17
CA HIS A 92 -7.44 -12.65 9.95
C HIS A 92 -8.33 -11.63 9.23
N LEU A 93 -8.73 -11.88 7.98
CA LEU A 93 -9.42 -10.89 7.15
C LEU A 93 -10.73 -10.41 7.77
N SER A 94 -11.50 -11.32 8.36
CA SER A 94 -12.76 -10.99 9.06
C SER A 94 -12.53 -10.07 10.26
N THR A 95 -11.46 -10.32 11.02
CA THR A 95 -11.07 -9.52 12.18
C THR A 95 -10.55 -8.15 11.73
N LEU A 96 -9.73 -8.12 10.69
CA LEU A 96 -9.21 -6.89 10.10
C LEU A 96 -10.35 -5.99 9.62
N VAL A 97 -11.33 -6.55 8.90
CA VAL A 97 -12.50 -5.79 8.43
C VAL A 97 -13.38 -5.35 9.60
N GLY A 98 -13.61 -6.22 10.59
CA GLY A 98 -14.45 -5.91 11.76
C GLY A 98 -13.85 -4.92 12.76
N PHE A 99 -12.53 -4.72 12.75
CA PHE A 99 -11.87 -3.79 13.66
C PHE A 99 -12.36 -2.34 13.44
N VAL A 100 -12.72 -1.64 14.52
CA VAL A 100 -13.18 -0.25 14.45
C VAL A 100 -12.00 0.68 14.72
N GLY A 101 -11.39 1.16 13.64
CA GLY A 101 -10.29 2.11 13.70
C GLY A 101 -9.28 1.92 12.56
N PRO A 102 -8.37 2.88 12.38
CA PRO A 102 -7.29 2.74 11.41
C PRO A 102 -6.33 1.63 11.84
N LEU A 103 -5.77 0.92 10.86
CA LEU A 103 -4.77 -0.13 11.09
C LEU A 103 -3.61 -0.01 10.12
N ASP A 104 -2.43 -0.38 10.60
CA ASP A 104 -1.24 -0.56 9.78
C ASP A 104 -0.54 -1.82 10.22
N LEU A 105 -0.56 -2.84 9.37
CA LEU A 105 -0.02 -4.14 9.65
C LEU A 105 1.08 -4.45 8.65
N GLN A 106 2.12 -5.14 9.11
CA GLN A 106 3.14 -5.70 8.25
C GLN A 106 3.18 -7.21 8.48
N LEU A 107 2.95 -7.95 7.40
CA LEU A 107 3.17 -9.40 7.34
C LEU A 107 4.58 -9.62 6.79
N GLY A 108 5.35 -10.48 7.44
CA GLY A 108 6.69 -10.88 6.96
C GLY A 108 7.82 -9.85 7.10
N GLY A 109 7.75 -8.93 8.07
CA GLY A 109 8.94 -8.17 8.47
C GLY A 109 9.93 -9.06 9.21
N MET A 110 11.21 -9.08 8.79
CA MET A 110 12.27 -9.52 9.71
C MET A 110 12.12 -8.74 11.01
N ALA A 111 11.91 -9.44 12.12
CA ALA A 111 12.22 -8.88 13.41
C ALA A 111 13.71 -8.53 13.39
N THR A 112 14.04 -7.25 13.25
CA THR A 112 15.35 -6.76 13.65
C THR A 112 15.39 -6.88 15.18
N THR A 113 15.90 -8.02 15.65
CA THR A 113 16.50 -8.17 16.98
C THR A 113 17.65 -7.20 17.18
#